data_AF-A0A1Z4NLL9-F1
#
_entry.id   AF-A0A1Z4NLL9-F1
#
_cell.length_a   1.000
_cell.length_b   1.000
_cell.length_c   1.000
_cell.angle_alpha   90.00
_cell.angle_beta   90.00
_cell.angle_gamma   90.00
#
_symmetry.space_group_name_H-M   'P 1'
#
loop_
_entity.id
_entity.type
_entity.pdbx_description
1 polymer ?
#
loop_
_entity_poly.entity_id
_entity_poly.type
_entity_poly.pdbx_seq_one_letter_code
_entity_poly.pdbx_strand_id
1 'polypeptide(L)'
;MKIKQLLVPLSFLTLLMTTQVTSAKDMVGWKVMGNGSGIVEGQKYSLYNLDQKDYLGYKDRRGANLGWDSQPNSGMKIKRQSGSGAIKCGEKFALFIEKEWVIYDQQTTGINLSTRTQLADDRYQWKFSNCQSGEVIQLNKPVTLVNTVENDSVVGCKRVWGVNLCWADTVFTYDAQNYHKDAIPSWIKDKVPVPLP
;
A
#
# COMPACT_ATOMS: atom_id res chain seq x y z
N MET A 1 -6.37 -39.33 -64.64
CA MET A 1 -5.38 -38.43 -64.01
C MET A 1 -5.96 -38.00 -62.65
N LYS A 2 -5.47 -38.57 -61.54
CA LYS A 2 -5.96 -38.34 -60.18
C LYS A 2 -5.03 -37.34 -59.48
N ILE A 3 -5.56 -36.18 -59.07
CA ILE A 3 -4.83 -35.22 -58.24
C ILE A 3 -5.22 -35.50 -56.78
N LYS A 4 -4.26 -35.99 -55.98
CA LYS A 4 -4.39 -36.07 -54.52
C LYS A 4 -4.09 -34.68 -53.95
N GLN A 5 -5.09 -34.03 -53.35
CA GLN A 5 -4.87 -32.87 -52.49
C GLN A 5 -4.40 -33.37 -51.11
N LEU A 6 -3.19 -32.98 -50.71
CA LEU A 6 -2.71 -33.10 -49.34
C LEU A 6 -3.31 -31.95 -48.52
N LEU A 7 -4.10 -32.27 -47.49
CA LEU A 7 -4.34 -31.35 -46.38
C LEU A 7 -3.15 -31.42 -45.42
N VAL A 8 -2.56 -30.26 -45.10
CA VAL A 8 -1.64 -30.10 -43.97
C VAL A 8 -2.43 -29.49 -42.81
N PRO A 9 -2.43 -30.07 -41.61
CA PRO A 9 -3.06 -29.43 -40.46
C PRO A 9 -2.17 -28.29 -39.94
N LEU A 10 -2.74 -27.09 -39.86
CA LEU A 10 -2.12 -25.92 -39.24
C LEU A 10 -2.21 -26.08 -37.71
N SER A 11 -1.14 -26.52 -37.07
CA SER A 11 -1.05 -26.56 -35.61
C SER A 11 -0.88 -25.13 -35.06
N PHE A 12 -1.94 -24.56 -34.50
CA PHE A 12 -1.86 -23.34 -33.71
C PHE A 12 -1.16 -23.65 -32.38
N LEU A 13 0.09 -23.19 -32.25
CA LEU A 13 0.84 -23.22 -31.01
C LEU A 13 0.40 -22.02 -30.16
N THR A 14 -0.53 -22.22 -29.23
CA THR A 14 -0.98 -21.17 -28.29
C THR A 14 0.13 -20.94 -27.26
N LEU A 15 0.87 -19.84 -27.41
CA LEU A 15 1.86 -19.40 -26.44
C LEU A 15 1.14 -18.81 -25.22
N LEU A 16 1.00 -19.59 -24.14
CA LEU A 16 0.57 -19.10 -22.84
C LEU A 16 1.67 -18.19 -22.26
N MET A 17 1.54 -16.89 -22.45
CA MET A 17 2.29 -15.89 -21.68
C MET A 17 1.81 -15.95 -20.23
N THR A 18 2.50 -16.69 -19.38
CA THR A 18 2.31 -16.59 -17.92
C THR A 18 2.80 -15.21 -17.50
N THR A 19 1.88 -14.25 -17.35
CA THR A 19 2.17 -13.01 -16.63
C THR A 19 2.54 -13.40 -15.21
N GLN A 20 3.82 -13.22 -14.84
CA GLN A 20 4.23 -13.27 -13.45
C GLN A 20 3.50 -12.14 -12.74
N VAL A 21 2.41 -12.47 -12.05
CA VAL A 21 1.83 -11.58 -11.07
C VAL A 21 2.89 -11.48 -9.99
N THR A 22 3.65 -10.38 -9.97
CA THR A 22 4.48 -10.05 -8.81
C THR A 22 3.54 -10.04 -7.61
N SER A 23 3.71 -11.05 -6.75
CA SER A 23 2.92 -11.15 -5.52
C SER A 23 3.14 -9.88 -4.72
N ALA A 24 2.07 -9.35 -4.13
CA ALA A 24 2.18 -8.22 -3.22
C ALA A 24 3.24 -8.50 -2.16
N LYS A 25 4.18 -7.57 -1.97
CA LYS A 25 5.12 -7.66 -0.86
C LYS A 25 4.40 -7.12 0.36
N ASP A 26 3.86 -8.03 1.15
CA ASP A 26 3.20 -7.69 2.40
C ASP A 26 4.27 -7.39 3.47
N MET A 27 4.32 -6.14 3.92
CA MET A 27 5.23 -5.68 4.97
C MET A 27 4.45 -4.97 6.08
N VAL A 28 4.58 -5.49 7.30
CA VAL A 28 3.94 -4.91 8.48
C VAL A 28 4.56 -3.55 8.78
N GLY A 29 3.73 -2.51 8.83
CA GLY A 29 4.22 -1.14 9.02
C GLY A 29 3.31 -0.23 9.84
N TRP A 30 2.13 -0.71 10.27
CA TRP A 30 1.08 0.17 10.80
C TRP A 30 0.40 -0.37 12.04
N LYS A 31 -0.21 0.53 12.80
CA LYS A 31 -1.26 0.24 13.78
C LYS A 31 -2.40 1.23 13.58
N VAL A 32 -3.64 0.74 13.63
CA VAL A 32 -4.81 1.61 13.70
C VAL A 32 -5.15 1.85 15.16
N MET A 33 -4.91 3.06 15.63
CA MET A 33 -5.00 3.45 17.03
C MET A 33 -6.39 4.00 17.34
N GLY A 34 -7.01 3.47 18.39
CA GLY A 34 -8.33 3.87 18.84
C GLY A 34 -8.95 2.87 19.82
N ASN A 35 -10.23 3.05 20.09
CA ASN A 35 -11.01 2.24 21.02
C ASN A 35 -12.13 1.47 20.28
N GLY A 36 -12.51 0.32 20.83
CA GLY A 36 -13.57 -0.54 20.30
C GLY A 36 -13.07 -1.93 19.91
N SER A 37 -13.94 -2.72 19.29
CA SER A 37 -13.65 -4.10 18.86
C SER A 37 -13.04 -4.22 17.46
N GLY A 38 -12.99 -3.12 16.70
CA GLY A 38 -12.43 -3.08 15.35
C GLY A 38 -12.63 -1.74 14.66
N ILE A 39 -12.26 -1.69 13.38
CA ILE A 39 -12.39 -0.49 12.54
C ILE A 39 -13.79 -0.47 11.93
N VAL A 40 -14.57 0.56 12.23
CA VAL A 40 -15.94 0.75 11.73
C VAL A 40 -15.96 1.92 10.75
N GLU A 41 -16.77 1.78 9.68
CA GLU A 41 -16.95 2.85 8.70
C GLU A 41 -17.35 4.18 9.35
N GLY A 42 -16.76 5.28 8.88
CA GLY A 42 -17.08 6.64 9.33
C GLY A 42 -16.50 7.02 10.70
N GLN A 43 -16.17 6.05 11.56
CA GLN A 43 -15.46 6.31 12.80
C GLN A 43 -14.03 6.78 12.50
N LYS A 44 -13.54 7.69 13.34
CA LYS A 44 -12.20 8.27 13.25
C LYS A 44 -11.20 7.52 14.14
N TYR A 45 -10.00 7.33 13.62
CA TYR A 45 -8.87 6.63 14.23
C TYR A 45 -7.57 7.39 13.92
N SER A 46 -6.49 7.07 14.62
CA SER A 46 -5.15 7.56 14.23
C SER A 46 -4.37 6.43 13.57
N LEU A 47 -3.74 6.69 12.42
CA LEU A 47 -2.96 5.68 11.70
C LEU A 47 -1.48 5.83 12.06
N TYR A 48 -1.00 5.00 12.98
CA TYR A 48 0.37 5.06 13.51
C TYR A 48 1.32 4.22 12.66
N ASN A 49 2.46 4.78 12.28
CA ASN A 49 3.48 4.09 11.51
C ASN A 49 4.60 3.55 12.42
N LEU A 50 4.93 2.28 12.27
CA LEU A 50 5.90 1.58 13.12
C LEU A 50 7.34 2.00 12.86
N ASP A 51 7.66 2.43 11.64
CA ASP A 51 9.01 2.86 11.25
C ASP A 51 9.22 4.35 11.60
N GLN A 52 8.27 5.21 11.25
CA GLN A 52 8.36 6.65 11.48
C GLN A 52 8.12 7.05 12.95
N LYS A 53 7.47 6.18 13.73
CA LYS A 53 7.05 6.44 15.12
C LYS A 53 6.09 7.61 15.29
N ASP A 54 5.37 7.97 14.23
CA ASP A 54 4.42 9.09 14.17
C ASP A 54 3.09 8.66 13.53
N TYR A 55 2.11 9.57 13.55
CA TYR A 55 0.78 9.39 12.99
C TYR A 55 0.67 10.02 11.61
N LEU A 56 0.09 9.29 10.66
CA LEU A 56 -0.17 9.84 9.33
C LEU A 56 -1.28 10.90 9.43
N GLY A 57 -1.02 12.06 8.85
CA GLY A 57 -1.95 13.20 8.82
C GLY A 57 -1.92 13.93 7.48
N TYR A 58 -2.68 15.01 7.37
CA TYR A 58 -2.68 15.86 6.18
C TYR A 58 -1.61 16.95 6.30
N LYS A 59 -0.86 17.19 5.21
CA LYS A 59 -0.09 18.43 5.03
C LYS A 59 -0.18 18.83 3.57
N ASP A 60 -0.45 20.11 3.34
CA ASP A 60 -0.48 20.69 2.00
C ASP A 60 0.94 20.69 1.42
N ARG A 61 1.17 19.88 0.37
CA ARG A 61 2.49 19.71 -0.25
C ARG A 61 2.35 19.24 -1.69
N ARG A 62 3.43 19.38 -2.47
CA ARG A 62 3.50 18.77 -3.81
C ARG A 62 3.54 17.24 -3.72
N GLY A 63 2.68 16.57 -4.48
CA GLY A 63 2.50 15.10 -4.47
C GLY A 63 1.27 14.70 -3.66
N ALA A 64 1.36 13.60 -2.89
CA ALA A 64 0.33 13.26 -1.91
C ALA A 64 0.34 14.26 -0.74
N ASN A 65 -0.83 14.81 -0.38
CA ASN A 65 -0.99 15.74 0.75
C ASN A 65 -0.95 15.03 2.11
N LEU A 66 0.12 14.29 2.38
CA LEU A 66 0.28 13.40 3.53
C LEU A 66 1.52 13.75 4.32
N GLY A 67 1.42 13.80 5.65
CA GLY A 67 2.53 14.05 6.55
C GLY A 67 2.45 13.31 7.86
N TRP A 68 3.26 13.78 8.81
CA TRP A 68 3.42 13.17 10.11
C TRP A 68 3.02 14.15 11.20
N ASP A 69 2.26 13.65 12.16
CA ASP A 69 1.95 14.32 13.41
C ASP A 69 2.52 13.50 14.56
N SER A 70 3.12 14.17 15.54
CA SER A 70 3.75 13.53 16.70
C SER A 70 2.77 13.07 17.77
N GLN A 71 1.48 13.39 17.60
CA GLN A 71 0.41 13.06 18.53
C GLN A 71 -0.74 12.38 17.79
N PRO A 72 -1.53 11.51 18.47
CA PRO A 72 -2.73 10.94 17.89
C PRO A 72 -3.68 12.03 17.35
N ASN A 73 -4.06 11.93 16.08
CA ASN A 73 -4.78 13.01 15.37
C ASN A 73 -6.24 12.65 15.03
N SER A 74 -6.66 11.40 15.23
CA SER A 74 -7.97 10.91 14.76
C SER A 74 -8.24 11.25 13.28
N GLY A 75 -7.19 11.32 12.48
CA GLY A 75 -7.24 11.77 11.08
C GLY A 75 -7.73 10.70 10.12
N MET A 76 -7.60 9.42 10.47
CA MET A 76 -7.97 8.31 9.60
C MET A 76 -9.44 7.95 9.75
N LYS A 77 -10.13 7.77 8.63
CA LYS A 77 -11.40 7.04 8.56
C LYS A 77 -11.41 6.22 7.28
N ILE A 78 -12.40 5.35 7.17
CA ILE A 78 -12.59 4.52 5.99
C ILE A 78 -14.01 4.60 5.46
N LYS A 79 -14.18 4.20 4.20
CA LYS A 79 -15.46 3.94 3.55
C LYS A 79 -15.43 2.57 2.90
N ARG A 80 -16.43 1.75 3.18
CA ARG A 80 -16.60 0.43 2.56
C ARG A 80 -17.29 0.59 1.22
N GLN A 81 -16.97 -0.32 0.30
CA GLN A 81 -17.69 -0.42 -0.95
C GLN A 81 -19.12 -0.95 -0.73
N SER A 82 -19.30 -1.84 0.27
CA SER A 82 -20.58 -2.42 0.65
C SER A 82 -20.52 -3.04 2.05
N GLY A 83 -21.67 -3.40 2.63
CA GLY A 83 -21.76 -4.12 3.90
C GLY A 83 -21.81 -3.23 5.15
N SER A 84 -21.79 -3.85 6.33
CA SER A 84 -21.91 -3.18 7.63
C SER A 84 -21.08 -3.88 8.72
N GLY A 85 -20.84 -3.17 9.83
CA GLY A 85 -20.01 -3.63 10.94
C GLY A 85 -18.51 -3.34 10.77
N ALA A 86 -17.69 -4.01 11.58
CA ALA A 86 -16.24 -3.83 11.56
C ALA A 86 -15.59 -4.42 10.30
N ILE A 87 -14.53 -3.78 9.82
CA ILE A 87 -13.73 -4.23 8.68
C ILE A 87 -13.07 -5.56 8.98
N LYS A 88 -13.13 -6.43 7.99
CA LYS A 88 -12.47 -7.73 8.02
C LYS A 88 -11.15 -7.70 7.24
N CYS A 89 -10.24 -8.59 7.60
CA CYS A 89 -9.01 -8.82 6.89
C CYS A 89 -9.27 -9.13 5.41
N GLY A 90 -8.54 -8.46 4.52
CA GLY A 90 -8.66 -8.58 3.07
C GLY A 90 -9.80 -7.79 2.43
N GLU A 91 -10.69 -7.17 3.22
CA GLU A 91 -11.78 -6.36 2.69
C GLU A 91 -11.26 -5.05 2.08
N LYS A 92 -11.80 -4.69 0.90
CA LYS A 92 -11.47 -3.43 0.22
C LYS A 92 -12.23 -2.25 0.82
N PHE A 93 -11.52 -1.15 1.02
CA PHE A 93 -12.07 0.12 1.49
C PHE A 93 -11.37 1.30 0.80
N ALA A 94 -11.99 2.46 0.87
CA ALA A 94 -11.35 3.74 0.59
C ALA A 94 -10.76 4.30 1.88
N LEU A 95 -9.51 4.75 1.81
CA LEU A 95 -8.77 5.32 2.94
C LEU A 95 -8.87 6.84 2.89
N PHE A 96 -9.28 7.46 4.00
CA PHE A 96 -9.33 8.90 4.15
C PHE A 96 -8.39 9.34 5.26
N ILE A 97 -7.62 10.39 4.99
CA ILE A 97 -6.74 11.06 5.94
C ILE A 97 -7.13 12.53 6.00
N GLU A 98 -7.76 12.91 7.12
CA GLU A 98 -8.26 14.23 7.56
C GLU A 98 -9.16 15.00 6.61
N LYS A 99 -8.68 15.30 5.41
CA LYS A 99 -9.35 16.10 4.38
C LYS A 99 -9.56 15.32 3.09
N GLU A 100 -8.73 14.33 2.81
CA GLU A 100 -8.64 13.75 1.47
C GLU A 100 -8.60 12.23 1.49
N TRP A 101 -9.12 11.64 0.42
CA TRP A 101 -9.02 10.21 0.15
C TRP A 101 -7.70 9.91 -0.53
N VAL A 102 -7.00 8.91 -0.03
CA VAL A 102 -5.71 8.46 -0.58
C VAL A 102 -5.97 7.48 -1.70
N ILE A 103 -5.30 7.67 -2.83
CA ILE A 103 -5.37 6.80 -3.99
C ILE A 103 -3.97 6.48 -4.50
N TYR A 104 -3.83 5.34 -5.16
CA TYR A 104 -2.75 5.13 -6.09
C TYR A 104 -2.93 6.04 -7.30
N ASP A 105 -1.86 6.72 -7.67
CA ASP A 105 -1.79 7.52 -8.89
C ASP A 105 -0.32 7.76 -9.21
N GLN A 106 0.09 7.58 -10.46
CA GLN A 106 1.48 7.73 -10.84
C GLN A 106 1.93 9.18 -10.61
N GLN A 107 3.04 9.34 -9.91
CA GLN A 107 3.64 10.64 -9.64
C GLN A 107 4.95 10.78 -10.41
N THR A 108 5.28 12.01 -10.83
CA THR A 108 6.60 12.29 -11.41
C THR A 108 7.71 12.27 -10.36
N THR A 109 7.36 12.46 -9.09
CA THR A 109 8.29 12.57 -7.96
C THR A 109 7.65 12.01 -6.69
N GLY A 110 8.44 11.37 -5.83
CA GLY A 110 7.96 10.80 -4.58
C GLY A 110 7.40 9.39 -4.75
N ILE A 111 6.47 9.01 -3.88
CA ILE A 111 5.72 7.75 -3.98
C ILE A 111 4.52 7.93 -4.92
N ASN A 112 4.11 6.87 -5.63
CA ASN A 112 2.94 6.85 -6.53
C ASN A 112 1.62 6.88 -5.75
N LEU A 113 1.41 7.95 -5.00
CA LEU A 113 0.18 8.24 -4.29
C LEU A 113 -0.28 9.64 -4.65
N SER A 114 -1.59 9.80 -4.71
CA SER A 114 -2.22 11.11 -4.73
C SER A 114 -3.37 11.15 -3.73
N THR A 115 -3.87 12.35 -3.51
CA THR A 115 -4.99 12.60 -2.61
C THR A 115 -6.04 13.43 -3.32
N ARG A 116 -7.30 13.25 -2.91
CA ARG A 116 -8.44 13.88 -3.56
C ARG A 116 -9.57 14.14 -2.55
N THR A 117 -10.24 15.28 -2.66
CA THR A 117 -11.32 15.68 -1.74
C THR A 117 -12.63 14.89 -1.92
N GLN A 118 -13.05 14.59 -3.16
CA GLN A 118 -14.36 14.01 -3.46
C GLN A 118 -14.35 12.49 -3.67
N LEU A 119 -14.95 11.66 -2.82
CA LEU A 119 -14.97 10.20 -3.02
C LEU A 119 -15.51 9.79 -4.41
N ALA A 120 -14.83 8.86 -5.10
CA ALA A 120 -15.24 8.25 -6.36
C ALA A 120 -15.01 6.72 -6.34
N ASP A 121 -15.54 6.00 -7.32
CA ASP A 121 -15.50 4.52 -7.35
C ASP A 121 -14.08 3.94 -7.46
N ASP A 122 -13.16 4.71 -8.04
CA ASP A 122 -11.76 4.33 -8.16
C ASP A 122 -11.03 4.27 -6.81
N ARG A 123 -11.65 4.62 -5.68
CA ARG A 123 -10.94 4.81 -4.40
C ARG A 123 -10.94 3.61 -3.47
N TYR A 124 -11.69 2.57 -3.77
CA TYR A 124 -11.72 1.32 -2.99
C TYR A 124 -10.50 0.44 -3.30
N GLN A 125 -9.31 1.02 -3.09
CA GLN A 125 -8.02 0.44 -3.46
C GLN A 125 -7.23 -0.06 -2.26
N TRP A 126 -7.75 0.03 -1.04
CA TRP A 126 -6.99 -0.30 0.15
C TRP A 126 -7.56 -1.53 0.83
N LYS A 127 -6.69 -2.37 1.38
CA LYS A 127 -7.08 -3.46 2.28
C LYS A 127 -6.08 -3.58 3.42
N PHE A 128 -6.52 -4.15 4.53
CA PHE A 128 -5.63 -4.63 5.57
C PHE A 128 -5.26 -6.09 5.31
N SER A 129 -4.00 -6.46 5.59
CA SER A 129 -3.52 -7.85 5.55
C SER A 129 -2.62 -8.16 6.76
N ASN A 130 -1.88 -9.28 6.71
CA ASN A 130 -1.17 -9.86 7.86
C ASN A 130 -2.12 -10.23 9.02
N CYS A 131 -3.24 -10.83 8.65
CA CYS A 131 -4.34 -11.29 9.50
C CYS A 131 -5.02 -12.49 8.84
N GLN A 132 -5.78 -13.27 9.59
CA GLN A 132 -6.60 -14.36 9.08
C GLN A 132 -7.76 -13.79 8.25
N SER A 133 -7.94 -14.33 7.03
CA SER A 133 -9.02 -13.92 6.14
C SER A 133 -10.39 -13.95 6.84
N GLY A 134 -11.15 -12.85 6.72
CA GLY A 134 -12.48 -12.73 7.31
C GLY A 134 -12.52 -12.38 8.80
N GLU A 135 -11.39 -12.35 9.50
CA GLU A 135 -11.32 -11.89 10.89
C GLU A 135 -11.44 -10.37 10.98
N VAL A 136 -11.97 -9.85 12.08
CA VAL A 136 -12.04 -8.41 12.32
C VAL A 136 -10.64 -7.85 12.56
N ILE A 137 -10.31 -6.73 11.90
CA ILE A 137 -9.06 -6.03 12.13
C ILE A 137 -9.04 -5.45 13.55
N GLN A 138 -8.12 -5.97 14.38
CA GLN A 138 -7.95 -5.53 15.76
C GLN A 138 -7.27 -4.17 15.84
N LEU A 139 -7.83 -3.26 16.63
CA LEU A 139 -7.21 -1.97 16.93
C LEU A 139 -5.93 -2.17 17.75
N ASN A 140 -4.99 -1.23 17.61
CA ASN A 140 -3.72 -1.17 18.34
C ASN A 140 -2.75 -2.35 18.09
N LYS A 141 -3.10 -3.30 17.21
CA LYS A 141 -2.24 -4.39 16.76
C LYS A 141 -1.53 -4.03 15.45
N PRO A 142 -0.29 -4.54 15.23
CA PRO A 142 0.39 -4.39 13.96
C PRO A 142 -0.43 -4.96 12.79
N VAL A 143 -0.46 -4.24 11.69
CA VAL A 143 -1.17 -4.63 10.46
C VAL A 143 -0.39 -4.17 9.23
N THR A 144 -0.66 -4.82 8.09
CA THR A 144 -0.17 -4.40 6.78
C THR A 144 -1.26 -3.59 6.07
N LEU A 145 -0.90 -2.48 5.43
CA LEU A 145 -1.80 -1.67 4.61
C LEU A 145 -1.41 -1.85 3.16
N VAL A 146 -2.26 -2.51 2.38
CA VAL A 146 -1.99 -2.88 0.98
C VAL A 146 -2.81 -2.02 0.05
N ASN A 147 -2.17 -1.49 -1.00
CA ASN A 147 -2.88 -0.94 -2.14
C ASN A 147 -3.12 -2.04 -3.18
N THR A 148 -4.38 -2.28 -3.55
CA THR A 148 -4.79 -3.36 -4.45
C THR A 148 -4.64 -3.02 -5.93
N VAL A 149 -4.36 -1.75 -6.28
CA VAL A 149 -4.05 -1.34 -7.65
C VAL A 149 -2.56 -1.51 -7.92
N GLU A 150 -1.70 -1.01 -7.02
CA GLU A 150 -0.25 -1.27 -7.09
C GLU A 150 0.09 -2.74 -6.83
N ASN A 151 -0.80 -3.44 -6.11
CA ASN A 151 -0.56 -4.78 -5.59
C ASN A 151 0.70 -4.81 -4.72
N ASP A 152 0.88 -3.81 -3.85
CA ASP A 152 1.97 -3.77 -2.88
C ASP A 152 1.54 -3.11 -1.56
N SER A 153 2.27 -3.37 -0.48
CA SER A 153 2.05 -2.69 0.80
C SER A 153 2.80 -1.37 0.89
N VAL A 154 2.17 -0.39 1.52
CA VAL A 154 2.82 0.88 1.85
C VAL A 154 3.38 0.79 3.27
N VAL A 155 4.59 1.28 3.50
CA VAL A 155 5.23 1.35 4.81
C VAL A 155 5.94 2.69 5.00
N GLY A 156 6.33 2.98 6.24
CA GLY A 156 7.22 4.11 6.51
C GLY A 156 8.63 3.80 6.02
N CYS A 157 9.32 4.80 5.50
CA CYS A 157 10.72 4.70 5.09
C CYS A 157 11.37 6.09 5.04
N LYS A 158 12.68 6.18 5.23
CA LYS A 158 13.44 7.40 4.93
C LYS A 158 13.46 7.65 3.42
N ARG A 159 13.22 8.89 3.02
CA ARG A 159 13.38 9.42 1.65
C ARG A 159 14.09 10.75 1.69
N VAL A 160 14.74 11.12 0.59
CA VAL A 160 15.30 12.48 0.44
C VAL A 160 14.20 13.49 0.10
N TRP A 161 13.16 13.07 -0.62
CA TRP A 161 12.07 13.93 -1.09
C TRP A 161 10.70 13.28 -0.92
N GLY A 162 9.69 14.13 -0.66
CA GLY A 162 8.29 13.73 -0.53
C GLY A 162 7.91 13.30 0.88
N VAL A 163 6.78 12.62 1.01
CA VAL A 163 6.38 11.97 2.26
C VAL A 163 7.25 10.73 2.49
N ASN A 164 7.66 10.47 3.73
CA ASN A 164 8.46 9.31 4.14
C ASN A 164 7.68 7.98 4.10
N LEU A 165 7.18 7.63 2.92
CA LEU A 165 6.46 6.40 2.61
C LEU A 165 7.09 5.71 1.41
N CYS A 166 7.11 4.38 1.44
CA CYS A 166 7.58 3.54 0.34
C CYS A 166 6.60 2.43 0.07
N TRP A 167 6.61 1.96 -1.18
CA TRP A 167 6.17 0.62 -1.52
C TRP A 167 7.17 -0.37 -0.95
N ALA A 168 6.68 -1.44 -0.33
CA ALA A 168 7.52 -2.40 0.37
C ALA A 168 8.56 -3.03 -0.55
N ASP A 169 8.26 -3.22 -1.84
CA ASP A 169 9.20 -3.77 -2.83
C ASP A 169 10.43 -2.87 -3.05
N THR A 170 10.28 -1.56 -2.88
CA THR A 170 11.36 -0.55 -2.99
C THR A 170 12.14 -0.31 -1.69
N VAL A 171 11.77 -0.99 -0.59
CA VAL A 171 12.39 -0.77 0.73
C VAL A 171 13.62 -1.62 0.93
N PHE A 172 14.68 -0.97 1.40
CA PHE A 172 15.83 -1.59 2.06
C PHE A 172 15.74 -1.36 3.58
N THR A 173 15.84 -2.44 4.37
CA THR A 173 15.78 -2.36 5.83
C THR A 173 17.16 -2.62 6.43
N TYR A 174 17.62 -1.71 7.29
CA TYR A 174 18.84 -1.88 8.08
C TYR A 174 18.60 -1.39 9.50
N ASP A 175 18.97 -2.24 10.46
CA ASP A 175 18.81 -1.95 11.90
C ASP A 175 17.38 -1.50 12.26
N ALA A 176 16.39 -2.27 11.80
CA ALA A 176 14.96 -2.01 11.98
C ALA A 176 14.43 -0.67 11.44
N GLN A 177 15.22 0.03 10.61
CA GLN A 177 14.82 1.25 9.92
C GLN A 177 14.73 0.98 8.41
N ASN A 178 13.65 1.45 7.81
CA ASN A 178 13.39 1.35 6.38
C ASN A 178 13.95 2.57 5.65
N TYR A 179 14.54 2.32 4.48
CA TYR A 179 15.10 3.32 3.59
C TYR A 179 14.62 3.06 2.16
N HIS A 180 14.25 4.12 1.46
CA HIS A 180 14.25 4.11 0.00
C HIS A 180 15.69 4.20 -0.51
N LYS A 181 15.96 3.70 -1.71
CA LYS A 181 17.31 3.70 -2.31
C LYS A 181 17.98 5.08 -2.40
N ASP A 182 17.18 6.14 -2.54
CA ASP A 182 17.69 7.51 -2.59
C ASP A 182 18.20 8.03 -1.23
N ALA A 183 17.77 7.43 -0.13
CA ALA A 183 18.05 7.89 1.23
C ALA A 183 18.96 6.95 2.02
N ILE A 184 19.50 5.90 1.39
CA ILE A 184 20.45 5.00 2.05
C ILE A 184 21.77 5.77 2.31
N PRO A 185 22.18 5.93 3.58
CA PRO A 185 23.46 6.56 3.92
C PRO A 185 24.65 5.80 3.34
N SER A 186 25.72 6.51 2.97
CA SER A 186 26.94 5.89 2.39
C SER A 186 27.52 4.80 3.29
N TRP A 187 27.60 5.05 4.61
CA TRP A 187 28.13 4.09 5.57
C TRP A 187 27.32 2.78 5.69
N ILE A 188 26.07 2.76 5.21
CA ILE A 188 25.28 1.53 5.06
C ILE A 188 25.64 0.83 3.75
N LYS A 189 25.77 1.57 2.65
CA LYS A 189 26.14 1.02 1.33
C LYS A 189 27.45 0.23 1.39
N ASP A 190 28.42 0.74 2.13
CA ASP A 190 29.72 0.11 2.31
C ASP A 190 29.67 -1.24 3.06
N LYS A 191 28.54 -1.52 3.75
CA LYS A 191 28.33 -2.73 4.56
C LYS A 191 27.50 -3.82 3.87
N VAL A 192 26.91 -3.55 2.69
CA VAL A 192 25.94 -4.46 2.05
C VAL A 192 26.51 -4.97 0.72
N PRO A 193 26.80 -6.29 0.59
CA PRO A 193 27.54 -6.84 -0.55
C PRO A 193 26.69 -7.13 -1.81
N VAL A 194 25.49 -6.58 -1.94
CA VAL A 194 24.52 -6.94 -3.01
C VAL A 194 23.90 -5.69 -3.63
N PRO A 195 23.45 -5.74 -4.90
CA PRO A 195 22.79 -4.60 -5.52
C PRO A 195 21.56 -4.23 -4.73
N LEU A 196 21.49 -2.95 -4.34
CA LEU A 196 20.30 -2.38 -3.72
C LEU A 196 19.16 -2.36 -4.75
N PRO A 197 17.90 -2.54 -4.33
CA PRO A 197 16.74 -2.46 -5.21
C PRO A 197 16.59 -1.08 -5.89
#